data_AF-A0A927YBW7-F1
#
_entry.id   AF-A0A927YBW7-F1
#
_cell.length_a   1.000
_cell.length_b   1.000
_cell.length_c   1.000
_cell.angle_alpha   90.00
_cell.angle_beta   90.00
_cell.angle_gamma   90.00
#
_symmetry.space_group_name_H-M   'P 1'
#
loop_
_entity.id
_entity.type
_entity.pdbx_description
1 polymer ?
#
loop_
_entity_poly.entity_id
_entity_poly.type
_entity_poly.pdbx_seq_one_letter_code
_entity_poly.pdbx_strand_id
1 'polypeptide(L)'
;MTYDVIEEVTHSKELKDIKERCVTKGGRRDMCVAITEMKEESRKEGRKEGRLEAIINLMKNMKWSAEQAMTALDIPVEEWDLYKEKL
;
A
#
# COMPACT_ATOMS: atom_id res chain seq x y z
N MET A 1 26.52 5.56 15.10
CA MET A 1 26.88 4.45 16.01
C MET A 1 25.65 3.95 16.77
N THR A 2 24.57 3.62 16.06
CA THR A 2 23.32 3.04 16.61
C THR A 2 22.90 1.76 15.86
N TYR A 3 23.46 1.53 14.66
CA TYR A 3 23.13 0.39 13.81
C TYR A 3 23.84 -0.91 14.22
N ASP A 4 25.09 -0.84 14.72
CA ASP A 4 25.83 -2.04 15.17
C ASP A 4 25.19 -2.71 16.38
N VAL A 5 24.65 -1.90 17.31
CA VAL A 5 23.98 -2.40 18.52
C VAL A 5 22.73 -3.20 18.15
N ILE A 6 21.94 -2.73 17.19
CA ILE A 6 20.71 -3.42 16.73
C ILE A 6 21.06 -4.73 16.00
N GLU A 7 22.15 -4.75 15.23
CA GLU A 7 22.62 -5.94 14.50
C GLU A 7 23.06 -7.06 15.45
N GLU A 8 23.79 -6.72 16.52
CA GLU A 8 24.14 -7.69 17.56
C GLU A 8 22.94 -8.14 18.40
N VAL A 9 22.02 -7.24 18.79
CA VAL A 9 20.94 -7.66 19.70
C VAL A 9 19.83 -8.44 19.00
N THR A 10 19.63 -8.27 17.69
CA THR A 10 18.47 -8.87 17.01
C THR A 10 18.77 -10.21 16.33
N HIS A 11 20.03 -10.51 15.95
CA HIS A 11 20.45 -11.74 15.25
C HIS A 11 19.55 -12.19 14.07
N SER A 12 18.64 -11.33 13.60
CA SER A 12 17.61 -11.68 12.64
C SER A 12 18.14 -11.46 11.24
N LYS A 13 18.27 -12.56 10.49
CA LYS A 13 18.64 -12.51 9.07
C LYS A 13 17.71 -11.61 8.26
N GLU A 14 16.43 -11.52 8.65
CA GLU A 14 15.43 -10.68 7.97
C GLU A 14 15.82 -9.20 8.01
N LEU A 15 16.37 -8.71 9.13
CA LEU A 15 16.82 -7.32 9.26
C LEU A 15 18.09 -7.04 8.44
N LYS A 16 18.97 -8.04 8.29
CA LYS A 16 20.12 -7.97 7.37
C LYS A 16 19.68 -7.88 5.91
N ASP A 17 18.69 -8.68 5.51
CA ASP A 17 18.18 -8.69 4.15
C ASP A 17 17.40 -7.41 3.82
N ILE A 18 16.71 -6.82 4.80
CA ILE A 18 16.08 -5.49 4.65
C ILE A 18 17.17 -4.42 4.51
N LYS A 19 18.24 -4.46 5.32
CA LYS A 19 19.40 -3.56 5.24
C LYS A 19 20.05 -3.62 3.86
N GLU A 20 20.39 -4.80 3.35
CA GLU A 20 21.02 -4.92 2.01
C GLU A 20 20.10 -4.44 0.89
N ARG A 21 18.80 -4.69 0.99
CA ARG A 21 17.80 -4.26 -0.01
C ARG A 21 17.55 -2.75 0.03
N CYS A 22 17.63 -2.13 1.20
CA CYS A 22 17.47 -0.69 1.39
C CYS A 22 18.75 0.11 1.13
N VAL A 23 19.93 -0.53 1.18
CA VAL A 23 21.19 0.05 0.69
C VAL A 23 21.19 0.00 -0.85
N THR A 24 20.35 0.85 -1.42
CA THR A 24 20.49 1.25 -2.82
C THR A 24 21.78 2.05 -2.95
N LYS A 25 22.59 1.71 -3.97
CA LYS A 25 23.84 2.40 -4.33
C LYS A 25 23.64 3.92 -4.22
N GLY A 26 24.18 4.53 -3.17
CA GLY A 26 24.14 5.99 -3.00
C GLY A 26 23.68 6.52 -1.64
N GLY A 27 23.15 5.70 -0.72
CA GLY A 27 23.15 5.95 0.73
C GLY A 27 22.66 7.30 1.28
N ARG A 28 21.97 8.11 0.48
CA ARG A 28 21.48 9.44 0.88
C ARG A 28 20.24 9.79 0.06
N ARG A 29 19.12 9.11 0.34
CA ARG A 29 17.80 9.63 -0.06
C ARG A 29 17.47 10.75 0.94
N ASP A 30 17.18 11.95 0.44
CA ASP A 30 16.77 13.06 1.29
C ASP A 30 15.53 12.63 2.10
N MET A 31 15.60 12.77 3.43
CA MET A 31 14.51 12.39 4.33
C MET A 31 13.19 13.08 3.93
N CYS A 32 13.24 14.32 3.45
CA CYS A 32 12.06 15.04 2.97
C CYS A 32 11.48 14.38 1.71
N VAL A 33 12.33 13.92 0.79
CA VAL A 33 11.89 13.19 -0.41
C VAL A 33 11.27 11.85 0.00
N ALA A 34 11.92 11.10 0.87
CA ALA A 34 11.40 9.82 1.36
C ALA A 34 10.04 9.97 2.06
N ILE A 35 9.86 10.97 2.93
CA ILE A 35 8.58 11.22 3.61
C ILE A 35 7.49 11.62 2.60
N THR A 36 7.85 12.40 1.58
CA THR A 36 6.89 12.83 0.55
C THR A 36 6.42 11.65 -0.29
N GLU A 37 7.35 10.80 -0.76
CA GLU A 37 7.05 9.56 -1.49
C GLU A 37 6.14 8.63 -0.65
N MET A 38 6.50 8.40 0.62
CA MET A 38 5.71 7.56 1.52
C MET A 38 4.28 8.10 1.74
N LYS A 39 4.12 9.43 1.84
CA LYS A 39 2.81 10.06 2.03
C LYS A 39 1.92 9.91 0.79
N GLU A 40 2.49 10.05 -0.39
CA GLU A 40 1.76 9.88 -1.66
C GLU A 40 1.34 8.42 -1.88
N GLU A 41 2.25 7.47 -1.63
CA GLU A 41 1.97 6.05 -1.73
C GLU A 41 0.89 5.63 -0.73
N SER A 42 1.00 6.05 0.53
CA SER A 42 0.00 5.78 1.58
C SER A 42 -1.39 6.33 1.22
N ARG A 43 -1.45 7.52 0.61
CA ARG A 43 -2.72 8.10 0.13
C ARG A 43 -3.31 7.36 -1.07
N LYS A 44 -2.47 6.77 -1.90
CA LYS A 44 -2.92 5.97 -3.05
C LYS A 44 -3.50 4.65 -2.55
N GLU A 45 -2.81 3.98 -1.63
CA GLU A 45 -3.27 2.70 -1.08
C GLU A 45 -4.56 2.87 -0.27
N GLY A 46 -4.62 3.86 0.63
CA GLY A 46 -5.84 4.12 1.41
C GLY A 46 -7.07 4.46 0.55
N ARG A 47 -6.88 5.09 -0.62
CA ARG A 47 -7.99 5.30 -1.58
C ARG A 47 -8.48 3.99 -2.21
N LYS A 48 -7.57 3.06 -2.53
CA LYS A 48 -7.96 1.74 -3.07
C LYS A 48 -8.69 0.91 -2.03
N GLU A 49 -8.15 0.83 -0.82
CA GLU A 49 -8.76 0.10 0.29
C GLU A 49 -10.14 0.67 0.63
N GLY A 50 -10.26 2.00 0.75
CA GLY A 50 -11.54 2.66 1.01
C GLY A 50 -12.57 2.46 -0.10
N ARG A 51 -12.14 2.44 -1.37
CA ARG A 51 -13.03 2.09 -2.50
C ARG A 51 -13.50 0.65 -2.43
N LEU A 52 -12.61 -0.30 -2.14
CA LEU A 52 -12.97 -1.71 -2.00
C LEU A 52 -13.99 -1.92 -0.87
N GLU A 53 -13.75 -1.31 0.29
CA GLU A 53 -14.69 -1.36 1.42
C GLU A 53 -16.06 -0.77 1.05
N ALA A 54 -16.07 0.37 0.34
CA ALA A 54 -17.30 0.98 -0.15
C ALA A 54 -18.05 0.05 -1.12
N ILE A 55 -17.36 -0.59 -2.06
CA ILE A 55 -17.96 -1.58 -2.98
C ILE A 55 -18.62 -2.71 -2.19
N ILE A 56 -17.90 -3.31 -1.25
CA ILE A 56 -18.40 -4.40 -0.40
C ILE A 56 -19.64 -3.96 0.39
N ASN A 57 -19.63 -2.75 0.95
CA ASN A 57 -20.76 -2.22 1.71
C ASN A 57 -21.99 -1.96 0.83
N LEU A 58 -21.80 -1.43 -0.38
CA LEU A 58 -22.89 -1.25 -1.35
C LEU A 58 -23.48 -2.60 -1.76
N MET A 59 -22.65 -3.61 -2.03
CA MET A 59 -23.11 -4.97 -2.33
C MET A 59 -23.90 -5.59 -1.17
N LYS A 60 -23.41 -5.45 0.08
CA LYS A 60 -24.06 -6.02 1.26
C LYS A 60 -25.38 -5.34 1.61
N ASN A 61 -25.39 -4.01 1.61
CA ASN A 61 -26.51 -3.22 2.13
C ASN A 61 -27.57 -2.93 1.06
N MET A 62 -27.13 -2.60 -0.16
CA MET A 62 -28.03 -2.27 -1.27
C MET A 62 -28.34 -3.46 -2.18
N LYS A 63 -27.68 -4.62 -1.95
CA LYS A 63 -27.79 -5.82 -2.79
C LYS A 63 -27.38 -5.59 -4.25
N TRP A 64 -26.51 -4.60 -4.48
CA TRP A 64 -25.96 -4.29 -5.78
C TRP A 64 -24.94 -5.34 -6.23
N SER A 65 -24.79 -5.50 -7.55
CA SER A 65 -23.65 -6.21 -8.12
C SER A 65 -22.36 -5.40 -7.92
N ALA A 66 -21.22 -6.07 -8.07
CA ALA A 66 -19.91 -5.42 -8.03
C ALA A 66 -19.82 -4.28 -9.07
N GLU A 67 -20.30 -4.52 -10.30
CA GLU A 67 -20.34 -3.53 -11.38
C GLU A 67 -21.24 -2.34 -11.05
N GLN A 68 -22.42 -2.58 -10.46
CA GLN A 68 -23.33 -1.51 -10.05
C GLN A 68 -22.71 -0.63 -8.96
N ALA A 69 -22.05 -1.25 -7.98
CA ALA A 69 -21.34 -0.53 -6.93
C ALA A 69 -20.14 0.26 -7.47
N MET A 70 -19.33 -0.33 -8.36
CA MET A 70 -18.20 0.36 -9.00
C MET A 70 -18.66 1.52 -9.90
N THR A 71 -19.77 1.35 -10.60
CA THR A 71 -20.41 2.42 -11.40
C THR A 71 -20.89 3.55 -10.50
N ALA A 72 -21.53 3.24 -9.37
CA ALA A 72 -22.00 4.24 -8.42
C ALA A 72 -20.87 5.03 -7.73
N LEU A 73 -19.69 4.42 -7.60
CA LEU A 73 -18.47 5.05 -7.08
C LEU A 73 -17.64 5.75 -8.16
N ASP A 74 -18.16 5.82 -9.39
CA ASP A 74 -17.50 6.43 -10.56
C ASP A 74 -16.08 5.87 -10.80
N ILE A 75 -15.93 4.55 -10.63
CA ILE A 75 -14.67 3.84 -10.88
C ILE A 75 -14.59 3.52 -12.39
N PRO A 76 -13.52 3.94 -13.09
CA PRO A 76 -13.33 3.63 -14.50
C PRO A 76 -13.34 2.11 -14.76
N VAL A 77 -13.94 1.68 -15.88
CA VAL A 77 -14.14 0.26 -16.21
C VAL A 77 -12.81 -0.49 -16.32
N GLU A 78 -11.76 0.21 -16.74
CA GLU A 78 -10.39 -0.32 -16.86
C GLU A 78 -9.78 -0.69 -15.50
N GLU A 79 -10.27 -0.10 -14.41
CA GLU A 79 -9.84 -0.41 -13.04
C GLU A 79 -10.67 -1.52 -12.39
N TRP A 80 -11.77 -1.99 -13.01
CA TRP A 80 -12.70 -2.91 -12.35
C TRP A 80 -12.04 -4.25 -12.01
N ASP A 81 -11.18 -4.77 -12.88
CA ASP A 81 -10.50 -6.05 -12.66
C ASP A 81 -9.68 -6.04 -11.36
N LEU A 82 -9.07 -4.90 -11.01
CA LEU A 82 -8.29 -4.73 -9.77
C LEU A 82 -9.11 -4.94 -8.51
N TYR A 83 -10.40 -4.60 -8.55
CA TYR A 83 -11.31 -4.77 -7.42
C TYR A 83 -12.00 -6.13 -7.49
N LYS A 84 -12.39 -6.62 -8.68
CA LYS A 84 -13.04 -7.92 -8.85
C LYS A 84 -12.18 -9.08 -8.37
N GLU A 85 -10.86 -9.01 -8.51
CA GLU A 85 -9.93 -10.02 -7.96
C GLU A 85 -9.98 -10.11 -6.42
N LYS A 86 -10.47 -9.06 -5.74
CA LYS A 86 -10.46 -8.90 -4.28
C LYS A 86 -11.85 -8.94 -3.62
N LEU A 87 -12.92 -9.06 -4.41
CA LEU A 87 -14.32 -9.13 -3.95
C LEU A 87 -14.77 -10.58 -3.72
#